data_AF-A0A0Q4N324-F1
#
_entry.id   AF-A0A0Q4N324-F1
#
_cell.length_a   1.000
_cell.length_b   1.000
_cell.length_c   1.000
_cell.angle_alpha   90.00
_cell.angle_beta   90.00
_cell.angle_gamma   90.00
#
_symmetry.space_group_name_H-M   'P 1'
#
loop_
_entity.id
_entity.type
_entity.pdbx_description
1 polymer ?
#
loop_
_entity_poly.entity_id
_entity_poly.type
_entity_poly.pdbx_seq_one_letter_code
_entity_poly.pdbx_strand_id
1 'polypeptide(L)'
;MSISSERQQAIIEVEKSRVFSLPISMREKIGALAIFCGIQYVETNLDRLATVITRLSGDEVELDETERLVISLKRAGVLNKHEALALIGRHIVEKRTP
;
A
#
# COMPACT_ATOMS: atom_id res chain seq x y z
N MET A 1 -11.23 22.49 -12.04
CA MET A 1 -10.67 21.77 -10.87
C MET A 1 -11.75 21.75 -9.82
N SER A 2 -12.33 20.57 -9.55
CA SER A 2 -13.60 20.43 -8.83
C SER A 2 -13.37 20.27 -7.32
N ILE A 3 -14.03 21.12 -6.54
CA ILE A 3 -14.02 21.17 -5.06
C ILE A 3 -14.27 19.80 -4.39
N SER A 4 -14.92 18.87 -5.12
CA SER A 4 -15.17 17.49 -4.67
C SER A 4 -13.88 16.65 -4.51
N SER A 5 -12.85 16.88 -5.31
CA SER A 5 -11.60 16.10 -5.26
C SER A 5 -10.71 16.53 -4.09
N GLU A 6 -10.68 17.83 -3.77
CA GLU A 6 -9.89 18.37 -2.65
C GLU A 6 -10.48 17.95 -1.30
N ARG A 7 -11.81 18.00 -1.18
CA ARG A 7 -12.50 17.54 0.04
C ARG A 7 -12.25 16.06 0.30
N GLN A 8 -12.23 15.24 -0.74
CA GLN A 8 -11.97 13.81 -0.63
C GLN A 8 -10.52 13.52 -0.21
N GLN A 9 -9.56 14.26 -0.76
CA GLN A 9 -8.15 14.13 -0.37
C GLN A 9 -7.92 14.54 1.09
N ALA A 10 -8.57 15.60 1.55
CA ALA A 10 -8.49 16.04 2.95
C ALA A 10 -9.02 14.98 3.93
N ILE A 11 -10.12 14.30 3.57
CA ILE A 11 -10.67 13.19 4.38
C ILE A 11 -9.68 12.03 4.45
N ILE A 12 -9.07 11.66 3.32
CA ILE A 12 -8.05 10.60 3.26
C ILE A 12 -6.84 10.97 4.12
N GLU A 13 -6.39 12.22 4.10
CA GLU A 13 -5.23 12.65 4.89
C GLU A 13 -5.48 12.57 6.42
N VAL A 14 -6.68 12.95 6.85
CA VAL A 14 -7.12 12.81 8.23
C VAL A 14 -7.20 11.34 8.64
N GLU A 15 -7.78 10.49 7.77
CA GLU A 15 -7.88 9.05 8.01
C GLU A 15 -6.50 8.41 8.13
N LYS A 16 -5.59 8.69 7.18
CA LYS A 16 -4.20 8.22 7.21
C LYS A 16 -3.56 8.56 8.54
N SER A 17 -3.63 9.81 8.97
CA SER A 17 -3.05 10.27 10.23
C SER A 17 -3.64 9.51 11.44
N ARG A 18 -4.96 9.32 11.47
CA ARG A 18 -5.64 8.56 12.52
C ARG A 18 -5.15 7.12 12.56
N VAL A 19 -5.23 6.40 11.44
CA VAL A 19 -4.85 4.98 11.33
C VAL A 19 -3.38 4.77 11.72
N PHE A 20 -2.47 5.64 11.28
CA PHE A 20 -1.05 5.48 11.59
C PHE A 20 -0.70 5.76 13.05
N SER A 21 -1.54 6.51 13.77
CA SER A 21 -1.37 6.76 15.22
C SER A 21 -1.82 5.60 16.11
N LEU A 22 -2.60 4.65 15.58
CA LEU A 22 -3.10 3.52 16.37
C LEU A 22 -1.98 2.55 16.77
N PRO A 23 -1.99 1.97 17.98
CA PRO A 23 -1.01 0.99 18.43
C PRO A 23 -1.37 -0.42 17.92
N ILE A 24 -1.55 -0.55 16.61
CA ILE A 24 -1.89 -1.80 15.92
C ILE A 24 -0.79 -2.15 14.90
N SER A 25 -0.79 -3.38 14.39
CA SER A 25 0.21 -3.88 13.41
C SER A 25 0.20 -3.07 12.12
N MET A 26 1.31 -3.10 11.36
CA MET A 26 1.36 -2.44 10.05
C MET A 26 0.36 -3.06 9.07
N ARG A 27 0.17 -4.38 9.14
CA ARG A 27 -0.86 -5.11 8.39
C ARG A 27 -2.25 -4.55 8.65
N GLU A 28 -2.63 -4.37 9.92
CA GLU A 28 -3.95 -3.85 10.29
C GLU A 28 -4.12 -2.39 9.86
N LYS A 29 -3.08 -1.57 9.96
CA LYS A 29 -3.10 -0.18 9.47
C LYS A 29 -3.37 -0.10 7.97
N ILE A 30 -2.60 -0.86 7.19
CA ILE A 30 -2.73 -0.89 5.73
C ILE A 30 -4.09 -1.45 5.32
N GLY A 31 -4.55 -2.50 6.00
CA GLY A 31 -5.89 -3.08 5.80
C GLY A 31 -7.01 -2.08 6.09
N ALA A 32 -6.96 -1.38 7.22
CA ALA A 32 -7.97 -0.38 7.59
C ALA A 32 -8.04 0.77 6.56
N LEU A 33 -6.88 1.26 6.10
CA LEU A 33 -6.82 2.30 5.07
C LEU A 33 -7.37 1.81 3.72
N ALA A 34 -7.03 0.57 3.33
CA ALA A 34 -7.54 -0.03 2.10
C ALA A 34 -9.07 -0.20 2.14
N ILE A 35 -9.62 -0.69 3.25
CA ILE A 35 -11.08 -0.82 3.45
C ILE A 35 -11.76 0.54 3.38
N PHE A 36 -11.21 1.55 4.07
CA PHE A 36 -11.78 2.90 4.06
C PHE A 36 -11.84 3.50 2.65
N CYS A 37 -10.81 3.28 1.83
CA CYS A 37 -10.77 3.75 0.45
C CYS A 37 -11.49 2.82 -0.54
N GLY A 38 -11.96 1.64 -0.12
CA GLY A 38 -12.54 0.64 -1.01
C GLY A 38 -11.54 0.06 -2.03
N ILE A 39 -10.24 0.02 -1.67
CA ILE A 39 -9.17 -0.42 -2.56
C ILE A 39 -8.83 -1.88 -2.29
N GLN A 40 -8.79 -2.66 -3.36
CA GLN A 40 -8.31 -4.05 -3.34
C GLN A 40 -7.21 -4.22 -4.38
N TYR A 41 -6.34 -5.21 -4.15
CA TYR A 41 -5.33 -5.54 -5.16
C TYR A 41 -5.96 -6.26 -6.34
N VAL A 42 -5.71 -5.71 -7.53
CA VAL A 42 -6.00 -6.36 -8.81
C VAL A 42 -4.68 -6.45 -9.56
N GLU A 43 -4.30 -7.66 -9.93
CA GLU A 43 -3.10 -7.90 -10.72
C GLU A 43 -3.25 -7.24 -12.10
N THR A 44 -2.27 -6.44 -12.48
CA THR A 44 -2.22 -5.77 -13.78
C THR A 44 -1.25 -6.48 -14.73
N ASN A 45 -1.35 -6.18 -16.03
CA ASN A 45 -0.34 -6.64 -17.00
C ASN A 45 1.08 -6.16 -16.66
N LEU A 46 1.21 -5.00 -16.03
CA LEU A 46 2.50 -4.48 -15.56
C LEU A 46 3.04 -5.32 -14.39
N ASP A 47 2.18 -5.78 -13.48
CA ASP A 47 2.60 -6.69 -12.40
C ASP A 47 3.10 -8.02 -12.97
N ARG A 48 2.35 -8.60 -13.92
CA ARG A 48 2.77 -9.84 -14.60
C ARG A 48 4.10 -9.67 -15.32
N LEU A 49 4.26 -8.56 -16.04
CA LEU A 49 5.52 -8.26 -16.72
C LEU A 49 6.66 -8.11 -15.72
N ALA A 50 6.44 -7.43 -14.60
CA ALA A 50 7.45 -7.31 -13.54
C ALA A 50 7.84 -8.68 -13.00
N THR A 51 6.88 -9.57 -12.70
CA THR A 51 7.16 -10.95 -12.29
C THR A 51 7.98 -11.72 -13.32
N VAL A 52 7.63 -11.62 -14.61
CA VAL A 52 8.40 -12.28 -15.68
C VAL A 52 9.82 -11.75 -15.75
N ILE A 53 10.02 -10.43 -15.71
CA ILE A 53 11.36 -9.82 -15.75
C ILE A 53 12.18 -10.24 -14.54
N THR A 54 11.61 -10.18 -13.32
CA THR A 54 12.28 -10.62 -12.09
C THR A 54 12.74 -12.07 -12.21
N ARG A 55 11.87 -12.97 -12.70
CA ARG A 55 12.22 -14.37 -12.92
C ARG A 55 13.31 -14.56 -13.97
N LEU A 56 13.29 -13.78 -15.06
CA LEU A 56 14.32 -13.83 -16.11
C LEU A 56 15.68 -13.36 -15.59
N SER A 57 15.72 -12.47 -14.60
CA SER A 57 16.95 -12.08 -13.91
C SER A 57 17.50 -13.14 -12.96
N GLY A 58 16.77 -14.26 -12.77
CA GLY A 58 17.11 -15.29 -11.78
C GLY A 58 16.64 -14.97 -10.37
N ASP A 59 15.88 -13.89 -10.18
CA ASP A 59 15.30 -13.50 -8.90
C ASP A 59 13.88 -14.06 -8.75
N GLU A 60 13.43 -14.23 -7.50
CA GLU A 60 12.04 -14.55 -7.17
C GLU A 60 11.55 -13.59 -6.10
N VAL A 61 10.38 -12.97 -6.35
CA VAL A 61 9.77 -12.01 -5.43
C VAL A 61 8.31 -12.40 -5.23
N GLU A 62 8.00 -12.89 -4.04
CA GLU A 62 6.63 -13.15 -3.62
C GLU A 62 6.15 -12.02 -2.71
N LEU A 63 5.13 -11.29 -3.18
CA LEU A 63 4.49 -10.25 -2.38
C LEU A 63 3.34 -10.83 -1.57
N ASP A 64 3.30 -10.52 -0.28
CA ASP A 64 2.15 -10.82 0.56
C ASP A 64 0.98 -9.85 0.29
N GLU A 65 -0.20 -10.20 0.79
CA GLU A 65 -1.43 -9.40 0.63
C GLU A 65 -1.26 -7.94 1.04
N THR A 66 -0.54 -7.67 2.14
CA THR A 66 -0.26 -6.34 2.67
C THR A 66 0.62 -5.53 1.69
N GLU A 67 1.67 -6.13 1.16
CA GLU A 67 2.57 -5.48 0.19
C GLU A 67 1.83 -5.17 -1.12
N ARG A 68 0.94 -6.06 -1.56
CA ARG A 68 0.04 -5.85 -2.70
C ARG A 68 -0.95 -4.70 -2.46
N LEU A 69 -1.49 -4.57 -1.24
CA LEU A 69 -2.35 -3.45 -0.86
C LEU A 69 -1.59 -2.11 -0.91
N VAL A 70 -0.34 -2.06 -0.44
CA VAL A 70 0.49 -0.84 -0.54
C VAL A 70 0.69 -0.42 -2.00
N ILE A 71 0.95 -1.36 -2.91
CA ILE A 71 1.05 -1.08 -4.35
C ILE A 71 -0.25 -0.45 -4.88
N SER A 72 -1.39 -1.02 -4.48
CA SER A 72 -2.72 -0.57 -4.94
C SER A 72 -3.06 0.83 -4.40
N LEU A 73 -2.77 1.08 -3.12
CA LEU A 73 -2.94 2.38 -2.48
C LEU A 73 -2.05 3.46 -3.12
N LYS A 74 -0.81 3.11 -3.47
CA LYS A 74 0.09 4.00 -4.22
C LYS A 74 -0.46 4.30 -5.61
N ARG A 75 -0.94 3.29 -6.34
CA ARG A 75 -1.54 3.48 -7.68
C ARG A 75 -2.77 4.37 -7.65
N ALA A 76 -3.58 4.26 -6.60
CA ALA A 76 -4.76 5.10 -6.38
C ALA A 76 -4.41 6.54 -5.93
N GLY A 77 -3.13 6.86 -5.70
CA GLY A 77 -2.71 8.18 -5.23
C GLY A 77 -2.97 8.46 -3.75
N VAL A 78 -3.42 7.45 -2.98
CA VAL A 78 -3.59 7.54 -1.52
C VAL A 78 -2.23 7.64 -0.83
N LEU A 79 -1.25 6.90 -1.35
CA LEU A 79 0.14 6.91 -0.88
C LEU A 79 1.08 7.48 -1.94
N ASN A 80 1.98 8.35 -1.52
CA ASN A 80 3.13 8.73 -2.32
C ASN A 80 4.25 7.67 -2.26
N LYS A 81 5.30 7.85 -3.08
CA LYS A 81 6.42 6.91 -3.18
C LYS A 81 7.14 6.72 -1.83
N HIS A 82 7.35 7.79 -1.07
CA HIS A 82 8.08 7.74 0.20
C HIS A 82 7.24 7.05 1.29
N GLU A 83 5.94 7.35 1.35
CA GLU A 83 5.00 6.70 2.26
C GLU A 83 4.93 5.19 1.98
N ALA A 84 4.73 4.80 0.72
CA ALA A 84 4.67 3.39 0.33
C ALA A 84 5.95 2.63 0.72
N LEU A 85 7.13 3.24 0.47
CA LEU A 85 8.41 2.62 0.83
C LEU A 85 8.59 2.50 2.35
N ALA A 86 8.22 3.52 3.12
CA ALA A 86 8.29 3.50 4.57
C ALA A 86 7.37 2.42 5.18
N LEU A 87 6.17 2.24 4.61
CA LEU A 87 5.22 1.22 5.06
C LEU A 87 5.72 -0.19 4.79
N ILE A 88 6.24 -0.44 3.58
CA ILE A 88 6.86 -1.73 3.23
C ILE A 88 8.05 -2.01 4.16
N GLY A 89 8.93 -1.03 4.37
CA GLY A 89 10.08 -1.19 5.26
C GLY A 89 9.68 -1.57 6.69
N ARG A 90 8.68 -0.88 7.26
CA ARG A 90 8.18 -1.20 8.61
C ARG A 90 7.51 -2.57 8.68
N HIS A 91 6.71 -2.92 7.68
CA HIS A 91 6.05 -4.23 7.60
C HIS A 91 7.07 -5.38 7.50
N ILE A 92 8.14 -5.23 6.72
CA ILE A 92 9.22 -6.22 6.64
C ILE A 92 9.92 -6.41 7.99
N VAL A 93 10.18 -5.31 8.71
CA VAL A 93 10.78 -5.40 10.06
C VAL A 93 9.84 -6.11 11.02
N GLU A 94 8.55 -5.79 10.98
CA GLU A 94 7.53 -6.42 11.81
C GLU A 94 7.44 -7.93 11.55
N LYS A 95 7.39 -8.37 10.28
CA LYS A 95 7.40 -9.80 9.92
C LYS A 95 8.62 -10.57 10.44
N ARG A 96 9.76 -9.89 10.55
CA ARG A 96 11.04 -10.50 10.96
C ARG A 96 11.23 -10.54 12.47
N THR A 97 10.38 -9.83 13.22
CA THR A 97 10.42 -9.84 14.68
C THR A 97 9.50 -10.97 15.16
N PRO A 98 10.02 -12.00 15.86
CA PRO A 98 9.22 -13.15 16.31
C PRO A 98 8.20 -12.80 17.39
#